data_AF-A0A7X7Z8W4-F1
#
_entry.id   AF-A0A7X7Z8W4-F1
#
_cell.length_a   1.000
_cell.length_b   1.000
_cell.length_c   1.000
_cell.angle_alpha   90.00
_cell.angle_beta   90.00
_cell.angle_gamma   90.00
#
_symmetry.space_group_name_H-M   'P 1'
#
loop_
_entity.id
_entity.type
_entity.pdbx_description
1 polymer ?
#
loop_
_entity_poly.entity_id
_entity_poly.type
_entity_poly.pdbx_seq_one_letter_code
_entity_poly.pdbx_strand_id
1 'polypeptide(L)'
;MPVKIRLSRHGRKKAPFYHIVVADSRAPRDGRFIERVGSYNPITDPATIELNFDRALDWLQKGAQPTDTVRAILSYKGVLLKKHLLEGVKKGALTQEQAEEKFQNWLQEKESKIREKKERIAKGQKEVMAQRIEAESKIRQAREQELAKKLAAEAAKEAEASAQEESSPAEEQQVDEPVAEKQDDTPEGTPAEN
;
A
#
# COMPACT_ATOMS: atom_id res chain seq x y z
N MET A 1 -7.44 19.29 38.86
CA MET A 1 -7.73 19.51 37.42
C MET A 1 -8.13 18.19 36.78
N PRO A 2 -8.94 18.19 35.70
CA PRO A 2 -9.46 16.95 35.15
C PRO A 2 -8.39 16.17 34.37
N VAL A 3 -8.31 14.87 34.62
CA VAL A 3 -7.54 13.93 33.81
C VAL A 3 -8.22 13.80 32.45
N LYS A 4 -7.44 13.91 31.36
CA LYS A 4 -7.95 13.81 29.99
C LYS A 4 -7.35 12.61 29.27
N ILE A 5 -8.16 11.98 28.42
CA ILE A 5 -7.68 11.02 27.42
C ILE A 5 -7.46 11.79 26.12
N ARG A 6 -6.21 11.87 25.68
CA ARG A 6 -5.78 12.71 24.57
C ARG A 6 -4.81 11.98 23.64
N LEU A 7 -4.63 12.55 22.45
CA LEU A 7 -3.62 12.09 21.51
C LEU A 7 -2.31 12.84 21.75
N SER A 8 -1.23 12.09 21.94
CA SER A 8 0.14 12.62 21.84
C SER A 8 0.70 12.27 20.47
N ARG A 9 1.25 13.28 19.78
CA ARG A 9 1.75 13.12 18.42
C ARG A 9 3.17 12.58 18.45
N HIS A 10 3.32 11.45 17.80
CA HIS A 10 4.57 10.80 17.47
C HIS A 10 4.70 10.69 15.94
N GLY A 11 5.83 10.20 15.46
CA GLY A 11 6.08 10.02 14.04
C GLY A 11 6.76 11.21 13.36
N ARG A 12 6.88 11.10 12.03
CA ARG A 12 7.72 11.99 11.21
C ARG A 12 6.87 13.04 10.49
N LYS A 13 7.53 14.01 9.86
CA LYS A 13 6.87 14.95 8.94
C LYS A 13 6.14 14.14 7.85
N LYS A 14 4.88 14.50 7.54
CA LYS A 14 3.98 13.79 6.62
C LYS A 14 3.62 12.34 6.99
N ALA A 15 4.07 11.83 8.13
CA ALA A 15 3.70 10.52 8.65
C ALA A 15 3.32 10.61 10.13
N PRO A 16 2.14 11.18 10.45
CA PRO A 16 1.68 11.31 11.83
C PRO A 16 1.30 9.94 12.42
N PHE A 17 1.74 9.69 13.64
CA PHE A 17 1.34 8.54 14.45
C PHE A 17 0.93 9.04 15.83
N TYR A 18 -0.14 8.53 16.42
CA TYR A 18 -0.63 9.04 17.70
C TYR A 18 -0.64 7.96 18.76
N HIS A 19 -0.20 8.31 19.96
CA HIS A 19 -0.45 7.52 21.15
C HIS A 19 -1.69 8.04 21.87
N ILE A 20 -2.60 7.13 22.23
CA ILE A 20 -3.75 7.44 23.06
C ILE A 20 -3.26 7.35 24.51
N VAL A 21 -3.16 8.50 25.16
CA VAL A 21 -2.57 8.63 26.49
C VAL A 21 -3.54 9.28 27.46
N VAL A 22 -3.47 8.85 28.71
CA VAL A 22 -4.16 9.45 29.83
C VAL A 22 -3.17 10.37 30.53
N ALA A 23 -3.51 11.66 30.62
CA ALA A 23 -2.64 12.67 31.22
C ALA A 23 -3.45 13.77 31.91
N ASP A 24 -2.79 14.50 32.81
CA ASP A 24 -3.38 15.74 33.33
C ASP A 24 -3.58 16.74 32.18
N SER A 25 -4.71 17.44 32.20
CA SER A 25 -5.01 18.56 31.30
C SER A 25 -3.91 19.61 31.15
N ARG A 26 -3.12 19.88 32.20
CA ARG A 26 -2.03 20.90 32.20
C ARG A 26 -0.76 20.43 31.52
N ALA A 27 -0.55 19.11 31.43
CA ALA A 27 0.69 18.57 30.88
C ALA A 27 0.83 18.98 29.39
N PRO A 28 2.03 19.25 28.87
CA PRO A 28 2.21 19.55 27.45
C PRO A 28 1.82 18.35 26.58
N ARG A 29 1.44 18.58 25.32
CA ARG A 29 0.87 17.55 24.42
C ARG A 29 1.68 16.25 24.39
N ASP A 30 3.00 16.38 24.24
CA ASP A 30 3.94 15.28 24.08
C ASP A 30 4.86 15.11 25.31
N GLY A 31 4.40 15.57 26.48
CA GLY A 31 5.16 15.43 27.73
C GLY A 31 4.71 14.24 28.57
N ARG A 32 4.90 14.39 29.89
CA ARG A 32 4.58 13.37 30.88
C ARG A 32 3.10 12.98 30.83
N PHE A 33 2.85 11.68 30.76
CA PHE A 33 1.53 11.05 30.85
C PHE A 33 1.49 10.07 32.03
N ILE A 34 0.29 9.67 32.43
CA ILE A 34 0.05 8.70 33.50
C ILE A 34 0.14 7.29 32.93
N GLU A 35 -0.61 7.02 31.86
CA GLU A 35 -0.68 5.71 31.22
C GLU A 35 -0.95 5.83 29.72
N ARG A 36 -0.38 4.91 28.93
CA ARG A 36 -0.69 4.73 27.51
C ARG A 36 -1.74 3.64 27.36
N VAL A 37 -2.92 4.00 26.86
CA VAL A 37 -4.05 3.07 26.68
C VAL A 37 -4.16 2.52 25.25
N GLY A 38 -3.45 3.12 24.28
CA GLY A 38 -3.48 2.64 22.90
C GLY A 38 -2.64 3.44 21.91
N SER A 39 -2.83 3.12 20.64
CA SER A 39 -2.22 3.74 19.47
C SER A 39 -3.26 4.04 18.38
N TYR A 40 -3.01 5.06 17.59
CA TYR A 40 -3.85 5.46 16.47
C TYR A 40 -2.99 5.88 15.27
N ASN A 41 -3.18 5.20 14.15
CA ASN A 41 -2.56 5.51 12.88
C ASN A 41 -3.64 5.94 11.85
N PRO A 42 -3.71 7.23 11.49
CA PRO A 42 -4.67 7.72 10.50
C PRO A 42 -4.21 7.51 9.03
N ILE A 43 -2.97 7.08 8.78
CA ILE A 43 -2.42 6.96 7.43
C ILE A 43 -2.96 5.71 6.72
N THR A 44 -3.25 4.66 7.49
CA THR A 44 -3.81 3.43 6.94
C THR A 44 -5.30 3.61 6.63
N ASP A 45 -5.78 2.97 5.57
CA ASP A 45 -7.22 2.88 5.28
C ASP A 45 -7.65 1.41 5.25
N PRO A 46 -8.53 0.97 6.16
CA PRO A 46 -9.09 1.72 7.31
C PRO A 46 -8.04 2.09 8.37
N ALA A 47 -8.26 3.18 9.09
CA ALA A 47 -7.33 3.65 10.12
C ALA A 47 -7.08 2.59 11.20
N THR A 48 -5.80 2.33 11.48
CA THR A 48 -5.39 1.32 12.46
C THR A 48 -5.52 1.91 13.86
N ILE A 49 -6.34 1.26 14.68
CA ILE A 49 -6.57 1.64 16.07
C ILE A 49 -6.31 0.40 16.93
N GLU A 50 -5.31 0.49 17.80
CA GLU A 50 -5.00 -0.49 18.83
C GLU A 50 -5.34 0.12 20.18
N LEU A 51 -6.22 -0.53 20.93
CA LEU A 51 -6.70 0.02 22.19
C LEU A 51 -6.78 -1.10 23.22
N ASN A 52 -6.22 -0.88 24.40
CA ASN A 52 -6.52 -1.71 25.56
C ASN A 52 -7.90 -1.32 26.08
N PHE A 53 -8.88 -2.17 25.81
CA PHE A 53 -10.29 -1.90 26.06
C PHE A 53 -10.59 -1.72 27.55
N ASP A 54 -10.10 -2.61 28.39
CA ASP A 54 -10.37 -2.61 29.83
C ASP A 54 -9.78 -1.38 30.51
N ARG A 55 -8.51 -1.05 30.19
CA ARG A 55 -7.85 0.14 30.74
C ARG A 55 -8.54 1.43 30.31
N ALA A 56 -8.96 1.53 29.05
CA ALA A 56 -9.70 2.69 28.57
C ALA A 56 -11.04 2.85 29.30
N LEU A 57 -11.76 1.74 29.51
CA LEU A 57 -13.03 1.73 30.23
C LEU A 57 -12.84 2.14 31.70
N ASP A 58 -11.83 1.61 32.38
CA ASP A 58 -11.51 1.93 33.77
C ASP A 58 -11.28 3.44 33.96
N TRP A 59 -10.48 4.04 33.07
CA TRP A 59 -10.21 5.48 33.14
C TRP A 59 -11.46 6.33 32.90
N LEU A 60 -12.33 5.91 31.98
CA LEU A 60 -13.62 6.59 31.78
C LEU A 60 -14.55 6.44 32.98
N GLN A 61 -14.55 5.29 33.66
CA GLN A 61 -15.33 5.09 34.89
C GLN A 61 -14.80 5.94 36.06
N LYS A 62 -13.48 6.16 36.12
CA LYS A 62 -12.82 7.09 37.06
C LYS A 62 -13.05 8.57 36.74
N GLY A 63 -13.75 8.88 35.64
CA GLY A 63 -14.12 10.25 35.25
C GLY A 63 -13.13 10.95 34.32
N ALA A 64 -12.19 10.22 33.70
CA ALA A 64 -11.33 10.81 32.68
C ALA A 64 -12.14 11.32 31.49
N GLN A 65 -11.83 12.55 31.04
CA GLN A 65 -12.57 13.21 29.96
C GLN A 65 -11.86 13.00 28.61
N PRO A 66 -12.49 12.33 27.62
CA PRO A 66 -11.89 12.18 26.30
C PRO A 66 -11.99 13.47 25.48
N THR A 67 -10.92 13.78 24.76
CA THR A 67 -10.91 14.81 23.69
C THR A 67 -11.75 14.37 22.49
N ASP A 68 -12.16 15.28 21.61
CA ASP A 68 -13.16 14.99 20.56
C ASP A 68 -12.76 13.85 19.61
N THR A 69 -11.52 13.87 19.09
CA THR A 69 -11.03 12.78 18.23
C THR A 69 -10.91 11.47 18.99
N VAL A 70 -10.48 11.51 20.26
CA VAL A 70 -10.41 10.32 21.11
C VAL A 70 -11.81 9.77 21.39
N ARG A 71 -12.80 10.64 21.60
CA ARG A 71 -14.20 10.26 21.78
C ARG A 71 -14.72 9.50 20.54
N ALA A 72 -14.38 9.98 19.34
CA ALA A 72 -14.72 9.30 18.10
C ALA A 72 -14.05 7.91 18.02
N ILE A 73 -12.78 7.80 18.37
CA ILE A 73 -12.04 6.52 18.41
C ILE A 73 -12.66 5.54 19.42
N LEU A 74 -12.97 6.02 20.64
CA LEU A 74 -13.58 5.21 21.70
C LEU A 74 -15.02 4.79 21.36
N SER A 75 -15.77 5.64 20.66
CA SER A 75 -17.09 5.29 20.12
C SER A 75 -16.97 4.23 19.04
N TYR A 76 -16.03 4.40 18.10
CA TYR A 76 -15.78 3.46 17.02
C TYR A 76 -15.39 2.06 17.51
N LYS A 77 -14.61 1.99 18.59
CA LYS A 77 -14.22 0.72 19.25
C LYS A 77 -15.24 0.20 20.28
N GLY A 78 -16.30 0.95 20.59
CA GLY A 78 -17.38 0.49 21.47
C GLY A 78 -17.16 0.71 22.97
N VAL A 79 -16.05 1.31 23.39
CA VAL A 79 -15.78 1.56 24.82
C VAL A 79 -16.84 2.47 25.44
N LEU A 80 -17.26 3.53 24.72
CA LEU A 80 -18.30 4.44 25.21
C LEU A 80 -19.67 3.75 25.30
N LEU A 81 -19.98 2.86 24.36
CA LEU A 81 -21.21 2.07 24.40
C LEU A 81 -21.20 1.15 25.61
N LYS A 82 -20.10 0.42 25.83
CA LYS A 82 -19.95 -0.45 27.00
C LYS A 82 -20.10 0.32 28.31
N LYS A 83 -19.48 1.51 28.42
CA LYS A 83 -19.62 2.39 29.58
C LYS A 83 -21.09 2.76 29.83
N HIS A 84 -21.83 3.18 28.80
CA HIS A 84 -23.24 3.54 28.92
C HIS A 84 -24.10 2.35 29.35
N LEU A 85 -23.87 1.17 28.79
CA LEU A 85 -24.60 -0.05 29.17
C LEU A 85 -24.35 -0.42 30.64
N LEU A 86 -23.10 -0.35 31.09
CA LEU A 86 -22.74 -0.58 32.50
C LEU A 86 -23.37 0.46 33.44
N GLU A 87 -23.45 1.73 33.03
CA GLU A 87 -24.18 2.76 33.79
C GLU A 87 -25.69 2.44 33.89
N GLY A 88 -26.28 1.88 32.83
CA GLY A 88 -27.67 1.39 32.84
C GLY A 88 -27.88 0.22 33.80
N VAL A 89 -26.95 -0.74 33.84
CA VAL A 89 -26.97 -1.85 34.80
C VAL A 89 -26.84 -1.34 36.23
N LYS A 90 -25.92 -0.41 36.50
CA LYS A 90 -25.75 0.22 37.83
C LYS A 90 -27.01 0.94 38.32
N LYS A 91 -27.81 1.47 37.39
CA LYS A 91 -29.10 2.12 37.69
C LYS A 91 -30.29 1.15 37.76
N GLY A 92 -30.07 -0.15 37.53
CA GLY A 92 -31.12 -1.17 37.55
C GLY A 92 -32.03 -1.19 36.32
N ALA A 93 -31.70 -0.45 35.26
CA ALA A 93 -32.51 -0.38 34.03
C ALA A 93 -32.30 -1.59 33.10
N LEU A 94 -31.24 -2.37 33.32
CA LEU A 94 -30.86 -3.49 32.46
C LEU A 94 -30.15 -4.57 33.27
N THR A 95 -30.29 -5.84 32.89
CA THR A 95 -29.45 -6.91 33.44
C THR A 95 -28.08 -6.93 32.78
N GLN A 96 -27.09 -7.52 33.46
CA GLN A 96 -25.73 -7.65 32.92
C GLN A 96 -25.70 -8.45 31.61
N GLU A 97 -26.55 -9.48 31.50
CA GLU A 97 -26.66 -10.33 30.32
C GLU A 97 -27.21 -9.55 29.12
N GLN A 98 -28.30 -8.81 29.31
CA GLN A 98 -28.88 -7.95 28.27
C GLN A 98 -27.91 -6.85 27.82
N ALA A 99 -27.07 -6.34 28.72
CA ALA A 99 -26.03 -5.38 28.39
C ALA A 99 -24.95 -6.01 27.50
N GLU A 100 -24.52 -7.24 27.81
CA GLU A 100 -23.54 -7.96 27.00
C GLU A 100 -24.09 -8.30 25.63
N GLU A 101 -25.31 -8.81 25.55
CA GLU A 101 -25.95 -9.17 24.29
C GLU A 101 -26.06 -7.97 23.33
N LYS A 102 -26.53 -6.83 23.84
CA LYS A 102 -26.58 -5.58 23.06
C LYS A 102 -25.20 -5.14 22.57
N PHE A 103 -24.18 -5.30 23.41
CA PHE A 103 -22.81 -4.95 23.05
C PHE A 103 -22.25 -5.88 21.96
N GLN A 104 -22.47 -7.19 22.08
CA GLN A 104 -22.03 -8.18 21.10
C GLN A 104 -22.72 -8.00 19.75
N ASN A 105 -24.04 -7.76 19.75
CA ASN A 105 -24.79 -7.48 18.52
C ASN A 105 -24.24 -6.24 17.81
N TRP A 106 -23.96 -5.17 18.56
CA TRP A 106 -23.34 -3.98 18.01
C TRP A 106 -21.93 -4.24 17.47
N LEU A 107 -21.12 -5.05 18.17
CA LEU A 107 -19.76 -5.38 17.75
C LEU A 107 -19.77 -6.15 16.43
N GLN A 108 -20.63 -7.16 16.31
CA GLN A 108 -20.82 -7.94 15.08
C GLN A 108 -21.25 -7.06 13.90
N GLU A 109 -22.20 -6.14 14.11
CA GLU A 109 -22.65 -5.19 13.09
C GLU A 109 -21.52 -4.23 12.66
N LYS A 110 -20.65 -3.83 13.59
CA LYS A 110 -19.49 -2.98 13.26
C LYS A 110 -18.41 -3.75 12.52
N GLU A 111 -18.10 -4.97 12.95
CA GLU A 111 -17.12 -5.83 12.29
C GLU A 111 -17.53 -6.17 10.87
N SER A 112 -18.82 -6.44 10.62
CA SER A 112 -19.34 -6.68 9.28
C SER A 112 -19.15 -5.47 8.37
N LYS A 113 -19.52 -4.26 8.83
CA LYS A 113 -19.31 -3.00 8.08
C LYS A 113 -17.84 -2.72 7.79
N ILE A 114 -16.96 -3.03 8.73
CA ILE A 114 -15.51 -2.87 8.55
C ILE A 114 -14.99 -3.86 7.50
N ARG A 115 -15.45 -5.12 7.56
CA ARG A 115 -15.11 -6.17 6.58
C ARG A 115 -15.56 -5.77 5.18
N GLU A 116 -16.80 -5.32 5.01
CA GLU A 116 -17.33 -4.84 3.73
C GLU A 116 -16.52 -3.66 3.17
N LYS A 117 -16.12 -2.72 4.04
CA LYS A 117 -15.25 -1.61 3.62
C LYS A 117 -13.89 -2.12 3.14
N LYS A 118 -13.27 -3.04 3.87
CA LYS A 118 -11.97 -3.64 3.49
C LYS A 118 -12.07 -4.37 2.15
N GLU A 119 -13.12 -5.17 1.96
CA GLU A 119 -13.36 -5.89 0.71
C GLU A 119 -13.56 -4.94 -0.47
N ARG A 120 -14.31 -3.85 -0.28
CA ARG A 120 -14.50 -2.80 -1.29
C ARG A 120 -13.19 -2.13 -1.68
N ILE A 121 -12.36 -1.77 -0.70
CA ILE A 121 -11.03 -1.18 -0.95
C ILE A 121 -10.16 -2.17 -1.71
N ALA A 122 -10.12 -3.43 -1.29
CA ALA A 122 -9.33 -4.46 -1.95
C ALA A 122 -9.80 -4.69 -3.40
N LYS A 123 -11.11 -4.67 -3.66
CA LYS A 123 -11.67 -4.77 -5.02
C LYS A 123 -11.25 -3.57 -5.88
N GLY A 124 -11.40 -2.35 -5.38
CA GLY A 124 -10.98 -1.14 -6.09
C GLY A 124 -9.49 -1.13 -6.40
N GLN A 125 -8.64 -1.56 -5.45
CA GLN A 125 -7.20 -1.70 -5.69
C GLN A 125 -6.88 -2.73 -6.78
N LYS A 126 -7.59 -3.87 -6.80
CA LYS A 126 -7.43 -4.89 -7.85
C LYS A 126 -7.86 -4.37 -9.23
N GLU A 127 -8.98 -3.66 -9.31
CA GLU A 127 -9.46 -3.06 -10.56
C GLU A 127 -8.48 -2.02 -11.12
N VAL A 128 -7.98 -1.12 -10.26
CA VAL A 128 -6.95 -0.13 -10.65
C VAL A 128 -5.66 -0.81 -11.10
N MET A 129 -5.23 -1.87 -10.39
CA MET A 129 -4.05 -2.64 -10.78
C MET A 129 -4.25 -3.34 -12.13
N ALA A 130 -5.40 -3.97 -12.36
CA ALA A 130 -5.72 -4.63 -13.63
C ALA A 130 -5.74 -3.64 -14.79
N GLN A 131 -6.38 -2.48 -14.63
CA GLN A 131 -6.39 -1.41 -15.63
C GLN A 131 -4.98 -0.91 -15.95
N ARG A 132 -4.11 -0.78 -14.94
CA ARG A 132 -2.72 -0.39 -15.13
C ARG A 132 -1.94 -1.44 -15.92
N ILE A 133 -2.12 -2.72 -15.61
CA ILE A 133 -1.48 -3.83 -16.31
C ILE A 133 -1.97 -3.90 -17.77
N GLU A 134 -3.26 -3.74 -18.01
CA GLU A 134 -3.84 -3.69 -19.36
C GLU A 134 -3.36 -2.47 -20.17
N ALA A 135 -3.21 -1.31 -19.53
CA ALA A 135 -2.64 -0.13 -20.17
C ALA A 135 -1.17 -0.37 -20.56
N GLU A 136 -0.38 -0.97 -19.66
CA GLU A 136 1.02 -1.31 -19.92
C GLU A 136 1.17 -2.36 -21.02
N SER A 137 0.31 -3.38 -21.07
CA SER A 137 0.33 -4.41 -22.11
C SER A 137 -0.03 -3.85 -23.49
N LYS A 138 -1.01 -2.95 -23.57
CA LYS A 138 -1.36 -2.25 -24.82
C LYS A 138 -0.21 -1.37 -25.31
N ILE A 139 0.44 -0.63 -24.41
CA ILE A 139 1.62 0.17 -24.75
C ILE A 139 2.75 -0.73 -25.27
N ARG A 140 2.98 -1.87 -24.62
CA ARG A 140 3.99 -2.85 -25.04
C ARG A 140 3.68 -3.43 -26.43
N GLN A 141 2.46 -3.87 -26.67
CA GLN A 141 2.03 -4.42 -27.96
C GLN A 141 2.14 -3.39 -29.09
N ALA A 142 1.79 -2.13 -28.83
CA ALA A 142 1.95 -1.04 -29.80
C ALA A 142 3.42 -0.81 -30.16
N ARG A 143 4.33 -0.81 -29.16
CA ARG A 143 5.78 -0.68 -29.39
C ARG A 143 6.35 -1.86 -30.17
N GLU A 144 5.94 -3.09 -29.86
CA GLU A 144 6.35 -4.30 -30.59
C GLU A 144 5.90 -4.24 -32.06
N GLN A 145 4.67 -3.76 -32.33
CA GLN A 145 4.17 -3.57 -33.70
C GLN A 145 4.92 -2.46 -34.46
N GLU A 146 5.26 -1.35 -33.80
CA GLU A 146 6.07 -0.30 -34.42
C GLU A 146 7.49 -0.76 -34.73
N LEU A 147 8.11 -1.51 -33.82
CA LEU A 147 9.42 -2.12 -34.06
C LEU A 147 9.36 -3.12 -35.23
N ALA A 148 8.35 -3.98 -35.26
CA ALA A 148 8.17 -4.92 -36.38
C ALA A 148 7.96 -4.19 -37.71
N LYS A 149 7.18 -3.10 -37.74
CA LYS A 149 7.02 -2.26 -38.94
C LYS A 149 8.31 -1.57 -39.36
N LYS A 150 9.13 -1.09 -38.41
CA LYS A 150 10.43 -0.48 -38.69
C LYS A 150 11.41 -1.50 -39.25
N LEU A 151 11.54 -2.66 -38.61
CA LEU A 151 12.40 -3.75 -39.07
C LEU A 151 11.97 -4.28 -40.45
N ALA A 152 10.65 -4.40 -40.70
CA ALA A 152 10.15 -4.79 -42.02
C ALA A 152 10.40 -3.73 -43.10
N ALA A 153 10.30 -2.45 -42.76
CA ALA A 153 10.60 -1.35 -43.69
C ALA A 153 12.11 -1.22 -43.96
N GLU A 154 12.95 -1.49 -42.98
CA GLU A 154 14.41 -1.50 -43.11
C GLU A 154 14.85 -2.69 -43.98
N ALA A 155 14.32 -3.88 -43.75
CA ALA A 155 14.56 -5.05 -44.60
C ALA A 155 14.06 -4.87 -46.05
N ALA A 156 12.94 -4.17 -46.26
CA ALA A 156 12.45 -3.85 -47.61
C ALA A 156 13.36 -2.84 -48.33
N LYS A 157 13.91 -1.85 -47.61
CA LYS A 157 14.88 -0.91 -48.16
C LYS A 157 16.22 -1.57 -48.49
N GLU A 158 16.69 -2.49 -47.64
CA GLU A 158 17.91 -3.27 -47.93
C GLU A 158 17.71 -4.19 -49.13
N ALA A 159 16.54 -4.83 -49.27
CA ALA A 159 16.21 -5.65 -50.42
C ALA A 159 16.13 -4.83 -51.74
N GLU A 160 15.53 -3.63 -51.72
CA GLU A 160 15.53 -2.72 -52.87
C GLU A 160 16.94 -2.17 -53.19
N ALA A 161 17.78 -1.90 -52.18
CA ALA A 161 19.16 -1.49 -52.38
C ALA A 161 20.01 -2.61 -53.02
N SER A 162 19.83 -3.87 -52.60
CA SER A 162 20.47 -5.03 -53.24
C SER A 162 19.96 -5.30 -54.65
N ALA A 163 18.68 -5.03 -54.95
CA ALA A 163 18.12 -5.18 -56.29
C ALA A 163 18.52 -4.04 -57.25
N GLN A 164 18.89 -2.86 -56.73
CA GLN A 164 19.47 -1.78 -57.53
C GLN A 164 20.95 -1.99 -57.83
N GLU A 165 21.73 -2.59 -56.93
CA GLU A 165 23.12 -2.99 -57.21
C GLU A 165 23.24 -4.04 -58.33
N GLU A 166 22.27 -4.96 -58.47
CA GLU A 166 22.23 -5.94 -59.59
C GLU A 166 21.83 -5.36 -60.97
N SER A 167 21.45 -4.08 -61.07
CA SER A 167 20.92 -3.49 -62.32
C SER A 167 21.82 -2.45 -63.01
N SER A 168 23.10 -2.36 -62.64
CA SER A 168 24.08 -1.49 -63.30
C SER A 168 24.87 -2.25 -64.40
N PRO A 169 24.76 -1.86 -65.70
CA PRO A 169 25.44 -2.57 -66.79
C PRO A 169 26.76 -1.89 -67.17
N ALA A 170 27.87 -2.65 -67.18
CA ALA A 170 28.97 -2.53 -68.16
C ALA A 170 30.07 -3.58 -67.93
N GLU A 171 30.12 -4.49 -68.89
CA GLU A 171 31.16 -5.40 -69.37
C GLU A 171 32.59 -4.79 -69.46
N GLU A 172 33.62 -5.46 -68.91
CA GLU A 172 34.82 -5.91 -69.65
C GLU A 172 35.82 -6.72 -68.80
N GLN A 173 35.92 -8.01 -69.17
CA GLN A 173 37.12 -8.85 -69.38
C GLN A 173 38.19 -9.08 -68.28
N GLN A 174 38.20 -10.35 -67.83
CA GLN A 174 39.33 -11.30 -67.66
C GLN A 174 40.76 -10.76 -67.53
N VAL A 175 41.52 -11.26 -66.54
CA VAL A 175 42.68 -12.16 -66.74
C VAL A 175 43.24 -12.65 -65.37
N ASP A 176 43.50 -13.97 -65.36
CA ASP A 176 44.43 -14.79 -64.57
C ASP A 176 44.11 -15.35 -63.17
N GLU A 177 44.36 -16.67 -63.14
CA GLU A 177 44.31 -17.67 -62.07
C GLU A 177 45.72 -17.81 -61.42
N PRO A 178 45.97 -18.75 -60.49
CA PRO A 178 46.05 -18.49 -59.04
C PRO A 178 47.45 -18.76 -58.45
N VAL A 179 47.74 -18.26 -57.24
CA VAL A 179 48.73 -18.91 -56.36
C VAL A 179 48.18 -19.02 -54.94
N ALA A 180 48.07 -20.28 -54.52
CA ALA A 180 47.76 -20.71 -53.18
C ALA A 180 48.93 -20.43 -52.22
N GLU A 181 48.61 -19.99 -51.01
CA GLU A 181 49.41 -20.37 -49.83
C GLU A 181 48.49 -20.45 -48.61
N LYS A 182 48.28 -21.68 -48.13
CA LYS A 182 47.74 -21.98 -46.80
C LYS A 182 48.91 -22.04 -45.83
N GLN A 183 48.86 -21.24 -44.76
CA GLN A 183 49.43 -21.53 -43.44
C GLN A 183 48.38 -21.01 -42.45
N ASP A 184 47.66 -21.88 -41.75
CA ASP A 184 48.01 -22.39 -40.41
C ASP A 184 48.49 -21.27 -39.48
N ASP A 185 47.69 -20.94 -38.47
CA ASP A 185 47.99 -21.37 -37.09
C ASP A 185 46.85 -20.95 -36.16
N THR A 186 46.31 -21.92 -35.42
CA THR A 186 45.58 -21.67 -34.17
C THR A 186 46.66 -21.65 -33.08
N PRO A 187 46.54 -20.84 -32.02
CA PRO A 187 46.25 -21.53 -30.78
C PRO A 187 45.31 -20.80 -29.82
N GLU A 188 44.67 -21.66 -29.03
CA GLU A 188 43.89 -21.41 -27.83
C GLU A 188 44.61 -20.50 -26.81
N GLY A 189 43.81 -19.81 -25.99
CA GLY A 189 44.32 -19.03 -24.87
C GLY A 189 43.23 -18.33 -24.06
N THR A 190 42.32 -19.09 -23.46
CA THR A 190 41.45 -18.68 -22.33
C THR A 190 42.31 -18.46 -21.06
N PRO A 191 41.79 -17.92 -19.94
CA PRO A 191 41.28 -16.57 -19.62
C PRO A 191 42.06 -15.91 -18.46
N ALA A 192 41.87 -14.60 -18.21
CA ALA A 192 42.18 -13.99 -16.90
C ALA A 192 41.32 -12.74 -16.60
N GLU A 193 40.73 -12.74 -15.39
CA GLU A 193 40.42 -11.61 -14.46
C GLU A 193 39.65 -10.38 -15.01
N ASN A 194 38.71 -9.74 -14.31
CA ASN A 194 38.32 -9.67 -12.90
C ASN A 194 36.89 -9.08 -12.85
#